data_AF-A0A7Z7NRH3-F1
#
_entry.id   AF-A0A7Z7NRH3-F1
#
_cell.length_a   1.000
_cell.length_b   1.000
_cell.length_c   1.000
_cell.angle_alpha   90.00
_cell.angle_beta   90.00
_cell.angle_gamma   90.00
#
_symmetry.space_group_name_H-M   'P 1'
#
loop_
_entity.id
_entity.type
_entity.pdbx_description
1 polymer ?
#
loop_
_entity_poly.entity_id
_entity_poly.type
_entity_poly.pdbx_seq_one_letter_code
_entity_poly.pdbx_strand_id
1 'polypeptide(L)'
;MPPADFALIPAAVKALLDREPSENDVASYLMYPNVYANYVKSRRLYEDLSVLPTPVFFYGMQEGGRGRRQHRAREDIDYPTVGQVCGPR
;
A
#
# COMPACT_ATOMS: atom_id res chain seq x y z
N MET A 1 0.69 31.03 -12.94
CA MET A 1 1.33 30.02 -12.06
C MET A 1 2.83 30.22 -12.16
N PRO A 2 3.58 30.16 -11.04
CA PRO A 2 5.04 30.24 -11.10
C PRO A 2 5.61 29.06 -11.91
N PRO A 3 6.74 29.23 -12.60
CA PRO A 3 7.39 28.15 -13.33
C PRO A 3 7.83 27.05 -12.35
N ALA A 4 7.61 25.80 -12.73
CA ALA A 4 8.05 24.65 -11.96
C ALA A 4 9.53 24.35 -12.26
N ASP A 5 10.38 24.45 -11.24
CA ASP A 5 11.82 24.17 -11.37
C ASP A 5 12.12 22.67 -11.24
N PHE A 6 12.14 21.97 -12.38
CA PHE A 6 12.41 20.52 -12.45
C PHE A 6 13.80 20.10 -11.96
N ALA A 7 14.76 21.03 -11.85
CA ALA A 7 16.14 20.73 -11.46
C ALA A 7 16.29 20.45 -9.96
N LEU A 8 15.48 21.09 -9.10
CA LEU A 8 15.59 20.96 -7.63
C LEU A 8 14.74 19.82 -7.06
N ILE A 9 13.69 19.44 -7.79
CA ILE A 9 12.73 18.41 -7.39
C ILE A 9 13.36 17.01 -7.23
N PRO A 10 14.19 16.49 -8.15
CA PRO A 10 14.73 15.14 -8.02
C PRO A 10 15.61 14.99 -6.77
N ALA A 11 16.33 16.04 -6.36
CA ALA A 11 17.10 16.04 -5.12
C ALA A 11 16.20 15.95 -3.87
N ALA A 12 15.09 16.69 -3.85
CA ALA A 12 14.11 16.62 -2.77
C ALA A 12 13.43 15.25 -2.70
N VAL A 13 13.07 14.67 -3.84
CA VAL A 13 12.46 13.33 -3.91
C VAL A 13 13.46 12.24 -3.51
N LYS A 14 14.73 12.37 -3.89
CA LYS A 14 15.81 11.48 -3.43
C LYS A 14 16.09 11.57 -1.93
N ALA A 15 15.84 12.71 -1.29
CA ALA A 15 15.93 12.80 0.17
C ALA A 15 14.76 12.06 0.87
N LEU A 16 13.61 11.95 0.21
CA LEU A 16 12.43 11.24 0.72
C LEU A 16 12.50 9.72 0.46
N LEU A 17 13.23 9.29 -0.57
CA LEU A 17 13.34 7.90 -1.00
C LEU A 17 14.76 7.40 -0.76
N ASP A 18 14.92 6.23 -0.14
CA ASP A 18 16.23 5.55 -0.06
C ASP A 18 16.61 4.85 -1.38
N ARG A 19 16.14 5.38 -2.53
CA ARG A 19 16.37 4.86 -3.88
C ARG A 19 16.44 5.99 -4.91
N GLU A 20 16.89 5.66 -6.12
CA GLU A 20 16.87 6.60 -7.24
C GLU A 20 15.42 6.89 -7.67
N PRO A 21 15.02 8.18 -7.78
CA PRO A 21 13.67 8.55 -8.17
C PRO A 21 13.43 8.28 -9.66
N SER A 22 12.28 7.69 -9.98
CA SER A 22 11.82 7.55 -11.36
C SER A 22 11.24 8.87 -11.87
N GLU A 23 11.15 9.07 -13.19
CA GLU A 23 10.46 10.22 -13.79
C GLU A 23 9.03 10.37 -13.25
N ASN A 24 8.34 9.25 -13.03
CA ASN A 24 7.00 9.24 -12.45
C ASN A 24 6.95 9.74 -10.99
N ASP A 25 8.00 9.47 -10.21
CA ASP A 25 8.10 9.95 -8.83
C ASP A 25 8.26 11.48 -8.80
N VAL A 26 9.10 12.01 -9.70
CA VAL A 26 9.33 13.45 -9.86
C VAL A 26 8.05 14.16 -10.31
N ALA A 27 7.35 13.60 -11.30
CA ALA A 27 6.09 14.15 -11.79
C ALA A 27 4.99 14.13 -10.71
N SER A 28 4.88 13.04 -9.95
CA SER A 28 3.90 12.91 -8.86
C SER A 28 4.15 13.91 -7.74
N TYR A 29 5.42 14.11 -7.37
CA TYR A 29 5.80 15.09 -6.36
C TYR A 29 5.54 16.53 -6.83
N LEU A 30 5.78 16.83 -8.11
CA LEU A 30 5.49 18.14 -8.69
C LEU A 30 3.98 18.47 -8.64
N MET A 31 3.13 17.48 -8.93
CA MET A 31 1.68 17.69 -8.90
C MET A 31 1.16 17.79 -7.46
N TYR A 32 1.61 16.90 -6.57
CA TYR A 32 1.07 16.78 -5.21
C TYR A 32 2.15 16.44 -4.16
N PRO A 33 2.94 17.42 -3.68
CA PRO A 33 4.08 17.15 -2.80
C PRO A 33 3.66 16.55 -1.45
N ASN A 34 2.58 17.06 -0.85
CA ASN A 34 2.07 16.57 0.44
C ASN A 34 1.53 15.13 0.33
N VAL A 35 0.81 14.82 -0.74
CA VAL A 35 0.24 13.48 -0.97
C VAL A 35 1.36 12.49 -1.24
N TYR A 36 2.35 12.87 -2.03
CA TYR A 36 3.50 12.02 -2.32
C TYR A 36 4.31 11.69 -1.05
N ALA A 37 4.57 12.68 -0.18
CA ALA A 37 5.26 12.44 1.08
C ALA A 37 4.51 11.46 1.99
N ASN A 38 3.17 11.54 2.05
CA ASN A 38 2.35 10.59 2.79
C ASN A 38 2.34 9.20 2.12
N TYR A 39 2.29 9.14 0.79
CA TYR A 39 2.37 7.89 0.03
C TYR A 39 3.67 7.14 0.32
N VAL A 40 4.83 7.83 0.31
CA VAL A 40 6.12 7.21 0.64
C VAL A 40 6.16 6.68 2.07
N LYS A 41 5.59 7.40 3.03
CA LYS A 41 5.47 6.93 4.43
C LYS A 41 4.59 5.69 4.54
N SER A 42 3.42 5.68 3.88
CA SER A 42 2.51 4.53 3.88
C SER A 42 3.14 3.30 3.21
N ARG A 43 3.86 3.47 2.11
CA ARG A 43 4.64 2.40 1.44
C ARG A 43 5.68 1.79 2.38
N ARG A 44 6.42 2.62 3.14
CA ARG A 44 7.42 2.13 4.12
C ARG A 44 6.80 1.34 5.27
N LEU A 45 5.55 1.64 5.65
CA LEU A 45 4.87 1.01 6.78
C LEU A 45 4.09 -0.25 6.41
N TYR A 46 3.42 -0.24 5.25
CA TYR A 46 2.45 -1.25 4.85
C TYR A 46 2.79 -1.98 3.55
N GLU A 47 3.95 -1.69 2.95
CA GLU A 47 4.39 -2.26 1.68
C GLU A 47 3.36 -2.06 0.57
N ASP A 48 3.21 -3.02 -0.34
CA ASP A 48 2.33 -2.94 -1.49
C ASP A 48 0.89 -3.37 -1.19
N LEU A 49 0.06 -2.39 -0.81
CA LEU A 49 -1.37 -2.59 -0.58
C LEU A 49 -2.18 -2.82 -1.87
N SER A 50 -1.58 -2.64 -3.06
CA SER A 50 -2.31 -2.81 -4.34
C SER A 50 -2.57 -4.28 -4.70
N VAL A 51 -1.84 -5.20 -4.08
CA VAL A 51 -1.99 -6.66 -4.27
C VAL A 51 -3.14 -7.22 -3.44
N LEU A 52 -3.58 -6.50 -2.40
CA LEU A 52 -4.65 -6.96 -1.53
C LEU A 52 -6.00 -6.93 -2.25
N PRO A 53 -6.83 -7.99 -2.10
CA PRO A 53 -8.21 -7.95 -2.54
C PRO A 53 -8.95 -6.77 -1.89
N THR A 54 -9.79 -6.08 -2.69
CA THR A 54 -10.60 -4.95 -2.21
C THR A 54 -11.35 -5.20 -0.89
N PRO A 55 -11.95 -6.37 -0.61
CA PRO A 55 -12.59 -6.58 0.69
C PRO A 55 -11.60 -6.59 1.86
N VAL A 56 -10.41 -7.15 1.67
CA VAL A 56 -9.39 -7.28 2.72
C VAL A 56 -8.75 -5.92 3.03
N PHE A 57 -8.58 -5.06 2.02
CA PHE A 57 -8.03 -3.72 2.21
C PHE A 57 -8.95 -2.81 3.05
N PHE A 58 -10.27 -2.82 2.79
CA PHE A 58 -11.20 -1.92 3.49
C PHE A 58 -11.71 -2.47 4.82
N TYR A 59 -11.90 -3.78 4.93
CA TYR A 59 -12.55 -4.41 6.09
C TYR A 59 -11.61 -5.29 6.92
N GLY A 60 -10.32 -5.37 6.55
CA GLY A 60 -9.35 -6.23 7.20
C GLY A 60 -9.71 -7.71 7.03
N MET A 61 -9.17 -8.53 7.94
CA MET A 61 -9.51 -9.95 8.02
C MET A 61 -10.84 -10.12 8.74
N GLN A 62 -11.89 -10.40 7.98
CA GLN A 62 -13.22 -10.67 8.54
C GLN A 62 -13.28 -12.09 9.12
N GLU A 63 -13.45 -12.19 10.44
CA GLU A 63 -13.72 -13.46 11.12
C GLU A 63 -15.05 -14.06 10.58
N GLY A 64 -14.97 -15.24 9.95
CA GLY A 64 -16.14 -16.08 9.67
C GLY A 64 -16.80 -15.97 8.28
N GLY A 65 -16.20 -15.28 7.31
CA GLY A 65 -16.79 -15.12 5.97
C GLY A 65 -16.61 -16.35 5.07
N ARG A 66 -17.57 -17.28 5.03
CA ARG A 66 -17.66 -18.33 3.98
C ARG A 66 -17.91 -17.70 2.60
N GLY A 67 -16.86 -17.18 1.97
CA GLY A 67 -16.87 -16.76 0.58
C GLY A 67 -16.93 -17.98 -0.34
N ARG A 68 -18.04 -18.17 -1.05
CA ARG A 68 -18.11 -19.18 -2.12
C ARG A 68 -17.10 -18.82 -3.19
N ARG A 69 -16.19 -19.76 -3.44
CA ARG A 69 -15.20 -19.75 -4.51
C ARG A 69 -15.79 -19.27 -5.84
N GLN A 70 -15.11 -18.34 -6.49
CA GLN A 70 -14.97 -18.34 -7.95
C GLN A 70 -13.49 -18.18 -8.29
N HIS A 71 -12.96 -19.23 -8.89
CA HIS A 71 -11.56 -19.42 -9.26
C HIS A 71 -11.09 -18.39 -10.30
N ARG A 72 -9.87 -17.83 -10.13
CA ARG A 72 -8.71 -18.11 -11.00
C ARG A 72 -7.42 -17.50 -10.40
N ALA A 73 -6.44 -18.37 -10.15
CA ALA A 73 -5.00 -18.09 -9.90
C ALA A 73 -4.56 -17.55 -8.52
N ARG A 74 -4.24 -18.51 -7.63
CA ARG A 74 -3.03 -18.64 -6.80
C ARG A 74 -2.56 -17.40 -6.02
N GLU A 75 -3.06 -17.24 -4.80
CA GLU A 75 -2.23 -17.29 -3.59
C GLU A 75 -3.19 -17.51 -2.42
N ASP A 76 -3.27 -18.77 -2.00
CA ASP A 76 -3.95 -19.16 -0.77
C ASP A 76 -3.16 -18.53 0.39
N ILE A 77 -3.50 -17.31 0.77
CA ILE A 77 -3.14 -16.78 2.08
C ILE A 77 -3.91 -17.65 3.07
N ASP A 78 -3.27 -18.75 3.48
CA ASP A 78 -3.75 -19.64 4.51
C ASP A 78 -3.75 -18.85 5.81
N TYR A 79 -4.97 -18.51 6.26
CA TYR A 79 -5.17 -17.79 7.50
C TYR A 79 -4.95 -18.75 8.67
N PRO A 80 -3.88 -18.59 9.48
CA PRO A 80 -3.71 -19.42 10.65
C PRO A 80 -4.90 -19.18 11.57
N THR A 81 -5.58 -20.26 11.90
CA THR A 81 -6.75 -20.29 12.77
C THR A 81 -6.38 -19.61 14.08
N VAL A 82 -6.86 -18.39 14.31
CA VAL A 82 -6.73 -17.71 15.60
C VAL A 82 -7.37 -18.64 16.64
N GLY A 83 -6.53 -19.11 17.56
CA GLY A 83 -6.80 -20.21 18.47
C GLY A 83 -8.15 -20.07 19.16
N GLN A 84 -9.07 -20.95 18.79
CA GLN A 84 -10.30 -21.19 19.50
C GLN A 84 -9.96 -21.90 20.81
N VAL A 85 -9.58 -21.12 21.83
CA VAL A 85 -9.31 -21.64 23.17
C VAL A 85 -10.62 -21.66 23.97
N CYS A 86 -11.12 -22.89 24.18
CA CYS A 86 -11.87 -23.43 25.33
C CYS A 86 -13.21 -22.73 25.72
N GLY A 87 -14.39 -23.32 25.57
CA GLY A 87 -14.91 -24.50 26.29
C GLY A 87 -16.26 -24.13 26.97
N PRO A 88 -17.15 -25.08 27.31
CA PRO A 88 -18.55 -24.78 27.65
C PRO A 88 -18.74 -24.34 29.11
N ARG A 89 -19.63 -23.36 29.34
CA ARG A 89 -20.44 -23.23 30.56
C ARG A 89 -21.79 -22.61 30.23
#